data_AF-A0A2P9BNU0-F1
#
_entry.id   AF-A0A2P9BNU0-F1
#
_cell.length_a   1.000
_cell.length_b   1.000
_cell.length_c   1.000
_cell.angle_alpha   90.00
_cell.angle_beta   90.00
_cell.angle_gamma   90.00
#
_symmetry.space_group_name_H-M   'P 1'
#
loop_
_entity.id
_entity.type
_entity.pdbx_description
1 polymer ?
#
loop_
_entity_poly.entity_id
_entity_poly.type
_entity_poly.pdbx_seq_one_letter_code
_entity_poly.pdbx_strand_id
1 'polypeptide(L)'
;MINILVIVIITITQVKKRIFLCSHFTYIWILLTVVCNILIVSFMYHEKNKKKKEKEKERERERKKEEDKKYKNKNIYTILYPFIKIGKYYENEKETIMLDKNKNNFLNLYQNNKISIVKLFCYIYINNIIPYLFLPFFSTILIHNYDILEYDVSKLSVVFINIFSLSSVLLRYIKIHFLRYIICMLFFFLFAINLFHISEKIVHIFFLCFVLNFVFYHVLFISAFQFTNKVFSFLEGLTVCIICCVLLNCSFYCLYFENLHKQIIPNVLMIFISKMFLSLFIYGGICCFCCLSNDIKKKEKKNIYIIFISSILFFLYNLYNLFSYQYDAIKKKDINTFYVLTNILISKMNYLLIVAWIIITISYLIYINSLIKKKKKLPYVRKHYHFLLFTNVYLSFITNKVDVLIIFLSFCFFLFIFIELIRKVFEHFLPSCKVIKNFISRFIDERDNKGLVVTHIYLLTGVYIPILIDTIFNNNNYIKRRNQSIFNFNKANFMLYSSALNTICIGDSMAAIGGMLYPWPKIKNTNNKSFAGSLFFFISTFISLLVFNYPFESNVLSHINIFFTISIFGALFEAYIHDIDNLILPIFTFCVYLSLEK
;
A
#
# COMPACT_ATOMS: atom_id res chain seq x y z
N MET A 1 13.94 -17.09 -1.78
CA MET A 1 14.85 -16.20 -1.03
C MET A 1 14.10 -15.19 -0.17
N ILE A 2 13.14 -14.41 -0.70
CA ILE A 2 12.34 -13.45 0.11
C ILE A 2 11.78 -14.11 1.39
N ASN A 3 11.21 -15.30 1.28
CA ASN A 3 10.66 -16.04 2.41
C ASN A 3 11.70 -16.30 3.50
N ILE A 4 12.94 -16.62 3.10
CA ILE A 4 14.06 -16.85 4.01
C ILE A 4 14.44 -15.52 4.68
N LEU A 5 14.53 -14.42 3.91
CA LEU A 5 14.84 -13.09 4.47
C LEU A 5 13.84 -12.68 5.54
N VAL A 6 12.54 -12.86 5.29
CA VAL A 6 11.48 -12.54 6.27
C VAL A 6 11.66 -13.37 7.55
N ILE A 7 11.88 -14.69 7.42
CA ILE A 7 12.11 -15.56 8.58
C ILE A 7 13.37 -15.12 9.35
N VAL A 8 14.47 -14.81 8.66
CA VAL A 8 15.71 -14.37 9.30
C VAL A 8 15.49 -13.07 10.06
N ILE A 9 14.82 -12.07 9.50
CA ILE A 9 14.51 -10.81 10.23
C ILE A 9 13.69 -11.10 11.48
N ILE A 10 12.67 -11.94 11.37
CA ILE A 10 11.83 -12.33 12.52
C ILE A 10 12.69 -12.98 13.60
N THR A 11 13.59 -13.90 13.23
CA THR A 11 14.50 -14.55 14.20
C THR A 11 15.45 -13.56 14.86
N ILE A 12 16.06 -12.64 14.10
CA ILE A 12 16.94 -11.60 14.63
C ILE A 12 16.17 -10.71 15.62
N THR A 13 14.96 -10.29 15.25
CA THR A 13 14.10 -9.45 16.09
C THR A 13 13.70 -10.17 17.37
N GLN A 14 13.38 -11.47 17.28
CA GLN A 14 13.05 -12.26 18.44
C GLN A 14 14.23 -12.41 19.41
N VAL A 15 15.44 -12.64 18.88
CA VAL A 15 16.66 -12.73 19.69
C VAL A 15 16.96 -11.40 20.38
N LYS A 16 16.83 -10.28 19.66
CA LYS A 16 17.15 -8.93 20.19
C LYS A 16 16.10 -8.40 21.16
N LYS A 17 14.82 -8.41 20.77
CA LYS A 17 13.75 -7.70 21.48
C LYS A 17 12.77 -8.62 22.22
N ARG A 18 12.77 -9.94 21.94
CA ARG A 18 11.83 -10.92 22.51
C ARG A 18 10.34 -10.58 22.35
N ILE A 19 9.98 -9.82 21.32
CA ILE A 19 8.60 -9.32 21.13
C ILE A 19 7.68 -10.37 20.49
N PHE A 20 8.15 -11.03 19.44
CA PHE A 20 7.28 -11.77 18.53
C PHE A 20 6.70 -13.02 19.18
N LEU A 21 7.52 -13.92 19.72
CA LEU A 21 7.03 -15.17 20.34
C LEU A 21 6.42 -14.97 21.74
N CYS A 22 6.63 -13.82 22.38
CA CYS A 22 6.05 -13.53 23.69
C CYS A 22 4.66 -12.88 23.57
N SER A 23 4.32 -12.34 22.40
CA SER A 23 3.02 -11.72 22.15
C SER A 23 1.95 -12.78 21.91
N HIS A 24 0.85 -12.76 22.68
CA HIS A 24 -0.30 -13.65 22.44
C HIS A 24 -0.87 -13.52 21.01
N PHE A 25 -0.74 -12.34 20.41
CA PHE A 25 -1.22 -12.05 19.06
C PHE A 25 -0.54 -12.89 17.98
N THR A 26 0.75 -13.20 18.11
CA THR A 26 1.47 -13.94 17.06
C THR A 26 0.97 -15.37 16.94
N TYR A 27 0.64 -16.03 18.05
CA TYR A 27 0.05 -17.36 18.02
C TYR A 27 -1.34 -17.35 17.37
N ILE A 28 -2.17 -16.36 17.69
CA ILE A 28 -3.48 -16.17 17.04
C ILE A 28 -3.28 -15.98 15.53
N TRP A 29 -2.33 -15.15 15.11
CA TRP A 29 -2.06 -14.91 13.70
C TRP A 29 -1.56 -16.16 12.97
N ILE A 30 -0.61 -16.89 13.56
CA ILE A 30 -0.13 -18.15 13.00
C ILE A 30 -1.30 -19.13 12.84
N LEU A 31 -2.14 -19.28 13.86
CA LEU A 31 -3.33 -20.12 13.79
C LEU A 31 -4.27 -19.70 12.65
N LEU A 32 -4.62 -18.41 12.57
CA LEU A 32 -5.50 -17.88 11.54
C LEU A 32 -4.94 -18.11 10.12
N THR A 33 -3.63 -17.96 9.93
CA THR A 33 -2.99 -18.18 8.62
C THR A 33 -3.02 -19.65 8.21
N VAL A 34 -2.78 -20.56 9.15
CA VAL A 34 -2.88 -22.01 8.94
C VAL A 34 -4.33 -22.39 8.61
N VAL A 35 -5.30 -21.90 9.38
CA VAL A 35 -6.74 -22.14 9.14
C VAL A 35 -7.16 -21.61 7.77
N CYS A 36 -6.76 -20.40 7.40
CA CYS A 36 -7.05 -19.82 6.08
C CYS A 36 -6.51 -20.73 4.96
N ASN A 37 -5.29 -21.21 5.09
CA ASN A 37 -4.67 -22.07 4.08
C ASN A 37 -5.34 -23.47 4.02
N ILE A 38 -5.72 -24.05 5.16
CA ILE A 38 -6.51 -25.30 5.22
C ILE A 38 -7.86 -25.11 4.52
N LEU A 39 -8.56 -23.99 4.76
CA LEU A 39 -9.84 -23.69 4.12
C LEU A 39 -9.71 -23.59 2.60
N ILE A 40 -8.66 -22.95 2.09
CA ILE A 40 -8.37 -22.87 0.64
C ILE A 40 -8.17 -24.27 0.06
N VAL A 41 -7.29 -25.06 0.67
CA VAL A 41 -6.96 -26.41 0.19
C VAL A 41 -8.18 -27.34 0.24
N SER A 42 -8.95 -27.30 1.33
CA SER A 42 -10.19 -28.07 1.48
C SER A 42 -11.23 -27.70 0.43
N PHE A 43 -11.46 -26.40 0.21
CA PHE A 43 -12.39 -25.93 -0.82
C PHE A 43 -11.95 -26.38 -2.22
N MET A 44 -10.67 -26.24 -2.55
CA MET A 44 -10.11 -26.68 -3.82
C MET A 44 -10.23 -28.20 -4.03
N TYR A 45 -10.05 -29.00 -2.97
CA TYR A 45 -10.27 -30.44 -3.00
C TYR A 45 -11.74 -30.78 -3.29
N HIS A 46 -12.68 -30.13 -2.60
CA HIS A 46 -14.11 -30.32 -2.84
C HIS A 46 -14.52 -29.89 -4.26
N GLU A 47 -14.03 -28.76 -4.76
CA GLU A 47 -14.34 -28.27 -6.11
C GLU A 47 -13.81 -29.24 -7.18
N LYS A 48 -12.60 -29.77 -7.00
CA LYS A 48 -12.01 -30.79 -7.88
C LYS A 48 -12.84 -32.07 -7.92
N ASN A 49 -13.27 -32.57 -6.76
CA ASN A 49 -14.10 -33.77 -6.68
C ASN A 49 -15.50 -33.55 -7.26
N LYS A 50 -16.07 -32.36 -7.08
CA LYS A 50 -17.35 -31.98 -7.71
C LYS A 50 -17.23 -31.98 -9.23
N LYS A 51 -16.18 -31.38 -9.80
CA LYS A 51 -15.91 -31.39 -11.26
C LYS A 51 -15.69 -32.79 -11.81
N LYS A 52 -15.04 -33.70 -11.06
CA LYS A 52 -14.90 -35.11 -11.46
C LYS A 52 -16.27 -35.81 -11.52
N LYS A 53 -17.08 -35.68 -10.47
CA LYS A 53 -18.45 -36.23 -10.42
C LYS A 53 -19.36 -35.64 -11.50
N GLU A 54 -19.23 -34.35 -11.81
CA GLU A 54 -19.99 -33.70 -12.89
C GLU A 54 -19.55 -34.21 -14.27
N LYS A 55 -18.24 -34.38 -14.52
CA LYS A 55 -17.74 -34.98 -15.76
C LYS A 55 -18.13 -36.46 -15.92
N GLU A 56 -18.15 -37.23 -14.83
CA GLU A 56 -18.65 -38.60 -14.82
C GLU A 56 -20.15 -38.64 -15.13
N LYS A 57 -20.95 -37.76 -14.50
CA LYS A 57 -22.38 -37.62 -14.79
C LYS A 57 -22.67 -37.09 -16.20
N GLU A 58 -21.82 -36.21 -16.75
CA GLU A 58 -21.92 -35.77 -18.15
C GLU A 58 -21.57 -36.88 -19.11
N ARG A 59 -20.52 -37.68 -18.85
CA ARG A 59 -20.20 -38.88 -19.64
C ARG A 59 -21.28 -39.95 -19.54
N GLU A 60 -21.90 -40.14 -18.38
CA GLU A 60 -23.07 -41.00 -18.20
C GLU A 60 -24.31 -40.44 -18.92
N ARG A 61 -24.51 -39.13 -18.94
CA ARG A 61 -25.58 -38.46 -19.69
C ARG A 61 -25.33 -38.49 -21.20
N GLU A 62 -24.09 -38.41 -21.65
CA GLU A 62 -23.71 -38.59 -23.06
C GLU A 62 -23.89 -40.05 -23.49
N ARG A 63 -23.59 -41.02 -22.61
CA ARG A 63 -23.96 -42.43 -22.80
C ARG A 63 -25.46 -42.70 -22.75
N LYS A 64 -26.24 -41.83 -22.10
CA LYS A 64 -27.72 -41.88 -22.04
C LYS A 64 -28.41 -40.93 -23.03
N LYS A 65 -27.66 -40.27 -23.94
CA LYS A 65 -28.17 -39.30 -24.91
C LYS A 65 -28.20 -39.83 -26.35
N GLU A 66 -28.33 -41.14 -26.52
CA GLU A 66 -28.95 -41.71 -27.73
C GLU A 66 -30.48 -41.84 -27.59
N GLU A 67 -31.06 -41.59 -26.41
CA GLU A 67 -32.51 -41.55 -26.25
C GLU A 67 -32.95 -40.24 -25.58
N ASP A 68 -33.76 -39.50 -26.34
CA ASP A 68 -34.63 -38.40 -25.96
C ASP A 68 -34.03 -37.03 -25.60
N LYS A 69 -33.95 -36.22 -26.65
CA LYS A 69 -34.17 -34.78 -26.61
C LYS A 69 -35.63 -34.50 -26.24
N LYS A 70 -35.88 -33.81 -25.12
CA LYS A 70 -36.74 -32.60 -25.09
C LYS A 70 -36.85 -31.96 -23.70
N TYR A 71 -37.21 -30.67 -23.75
CA TYR A 71 -37.62 -29.76 -22.68
C TYR A 71 -36.53 -29.04 -21.89
N LYS A 72 -36.20 -27.83 -22.36
CA LYS A 72 -35.73 -26.73 -21.52
C LYS A 72 -36.78 -25.62 -21.52
N ASN A 73 -37.64 -25.63 -20.51
CA ASN A 73 -38.37 -24.43 -20.11
C ASN A 73 -37.36 -23.47 -19.46
N LYS A 74 -37.01 -22.41 -20.19
CA LYS A 74 -36.44 -21.18 -19.63
C LYS A 74 -37.63 -20.33 -19.21
N ASN A 75 -37.89 -20.21 -17.92
CA ASN A 75 -38.60 -19.05 -17.39
C ASN A 75 -38.31 -18.82 -15.90
N ILE A 76 -37.89 -17.58 -15.61
CA ILE A 76 -38.22 -16.81 -14.40
C ILE A 76 -37.51 -17.25 -13.10
N TYR A 77 -36.18 -17.33 -13.11
CA TYR A 77 -35.35 -17.15 -11.89
C TYR A 77 -34.05 -16.35 -12.17
N THR A 78 -34.00 -15.61 -13.27
CA THR A 78 -32.76 -15.05 -13.85
C THR A 78 -32.45 -13.60 -13.49
N ILE A 79 -33.16 -12.99 -12.54
CA ILE A 79 -32.97 -11.55 -12.25
C ILE A 79 -32.18 -11.29 -10.95
N LEU A 80 -32.06 -12.28 -10.05
CA LEU A 80 -31.33 -12.12 -8.77
C LEU A 80 -30.17 -13.11 -8.56
N TYR A 81 -30.02 -14.13 -9.40
CA TYR A 81 -29.02 -15.19 -9.19
C TYR A 81 -27.53 -14.84 -9.50
N PRO A 82 -27.16 -13.78 -10.25
CA PRO A 82 -25.75 -13.44 -10.44
C PRO A 82 -25.20 -12.48 -9.36
N PHE A 83 -26.05 -11.87 -8.54
CA PHE A 83 -25.58 -10.94 -7.52
C PHE A 83 -25.19 -11.72 -6.25
N ILE A 84 -24.16 -11.23 -5.55
CA ILE A 84 -23.71 -11.68 -4.20
C ILE A 84 -22.66 -12.84 -4.22
N LYS A 85 -21.76 -12.95 -5.21
CA LYS A 85 -20.53 -13.76 -5.08
C LYS A 85 -19.26 -12.92 -5.27
N ILE A 86 -18.40 -12.88 -4.26
CA ILE A 86 -17.12 -12.14 -4.21
C ILE A 86 -15.94 -13.12 -4.22
N GLY A 87 -14.77 -12.72 -4.75
CA GLY A 87 -13.56 -13.54 -4.76
C GLY A 87 -13.22 -14.20 -6.09
N LYS A 88 -12.18 -15.05 -6.07
CA LYS A 88 -11.47 -15.62 -7.21
C LYS A 88 -10.72 -14.58 -8.07
N TYR A 89 -10.07 -13.62 -7.43
CA TYR A 89 -9.39 -12.50 -8.11
C TYR A 89 -8.11 -12.88 -8.85
N TYR A 90 -7.56 -14.08 -8.63
CA TYR A 90 -6.33 -14.51 -9.29
C TYR A 90 -6.43 -14.51 -10.83
N GLU A 91 -7.63 -14.58 -11.42
CA GLU A 91 -7.80 -14.53 -12.88
C GLU A 91 -7.60 -13.11 -13.45
N ASN A 92 -7.78 -12.11 -12.60
CA ASN A 92 -7.70 -10.69 -12.93
C ASN A 92 -6.43 -10.01 -12.38
N GLU A 93 -5.53 -10.75 -11.74
CA GLU A 93 -4.24 -10.21 -11.30
C GLU A 93 -3.30 -10.02 -12.50
N LYS A 94 -2.38 -9.07 -12.41
CA LYS A 94 -1.25 -8.96 -13.33
C LYS A 94 -0.49 -10.27 -13.30
N GLU A 95 -0.27 -10.86 -14.48
CA GLU A 95 0.63 -12.01 -14.62
C GLU A 95 2.02 -11.60 -14.12
N THR A 96 2.35 -12.08 -12.92
CA THR A 96 3.70 -11.95 -12.37
C THR A 96 4.53 -13.06 -13.00
N ILE A 97 5.75 -12.76 -13.44
CA ILE A 97 6.67 -13.72 -14.08
C ILE A 97 7.29 -14.63 -12.99
N MET A 98 6.45 -15.13 -12.08
CA MET A 98 6.84 -16.09 -11.05
C MET A 98 6.85 -17.48 -11.67
N LEU A 99 8.07 -18.00 -11.83
CA LEU A 99 8.44 -19.39 -12.15
C LEU A 99 8.05 -19.88 -13.55
N ASP A 100 9.03 -19.83 -14.46
CA ASP A 100 9.08 -20.53 -15.75
C ASP A 100 7.86 -20.40 -16.66
N LYS A 101 8.11 -19.96 -17.90
CA LYS A 101 7.17 -20.08 -19.03
C LYS A 101 6.58 -21.50 -19.23
N ASN A 102 7.15 -22.52 -18.56
CA ASN A 102 6.78 -23.92 -18.66
C ASN A 102 6.09 -24.53 -17.43
N LYS A 103 5.91 -23.81 -16.31
CA LYS A 103 5.13 -24.33 -15.16
C LYS A 103 3.70 -23.81 -15.22
N ASN A 104 2.82 -24.65 -15.75
CA ASN A 104 1.38 -24.61 -15.49
C ASN A 104 1.13 -24.14 -14.06
N ASN A 105 0.27 -23.11 -13.89
CA ASN A 105 -0.22 -22.60 -12.61
C ASN A 105 -0.36 -23.78 -11.62
N PHE A 106 0.25 -23.76 -10.43
CA PHE A 106 0.27 -24.94 -9.53
C PHE A 106 -1.16 -25.45 -9.21
N LEU A 107 -2.15 -24.56 -9.31
CA LEU A 107 -3.58 -24.84 -9.34
C LEU A 107 -3.97 -25.82 -10.47
N ASN A 108 -3.52 -25.58 -11.71
CA ASN A 108 -3.71 -26.46 -12.87
C ASN A 108 -2.98 -27.80 -12.68
N LEU A 109 -1.75 -27.78 -12.13
CA LEU A 109 -1.03 -29.01 -11.83
C LEU A 109 -1.77 -29.88 -10.79
N TYR A 110 -2.36 -29.25 -9.78
CA TYR A 110 -3.23 -29.94 -8.82
C TYR A 110 -4.52 -30.45 -9.47
N GLN A 111 -5.19 -29.66 -10.31
CA GLN A 111 -6.38 -30.09 -11.05
C GLN A 111 -6.07 -31.30 -11.96
N ASN A 112 -4.88 -31.35 -12.54
CA ASN A 112 -4.39 -32.45 -13.39
C ASN A 112 -3.75 -33.62 -12.61
N ASN A 113 -3.95 -33.71 -11.29
CA ASN A 113 -3.40 -34.76 -10.41
C ASN A 113 -1.85 -34.86 -10.37
N LYS A 114 -1.11 -33.84 -10.81
CA LYS A 114 0.37 -33.85 -10.79
C LYS A 114 0.95 -33.48 -9.42
N ILE A 115 0.15 -32.89 -8.53
CA ILE A 115 0.56 -32.41 -7.20
C ILE A 115 -0.40 -32.95 -6.13
N SER A 116 0.12 -33.34 -4.96
CA SER A 116 -0.65 -33.78 -3.80
C SER A 116 -1.26 -32.61 -3.01
N ILE A 117 -2.24 -32.90 -2.15
CA ILE A 117 -2.89 -31.91 -1.26
C ILE A 117 -1.86 -31.21 -0.35
N VAL A 118 -0.90 -31.96 0.19
CA VAL A 118 0.18 -31.41 1.05
C VAL A 118 1.08 -30.45 0.27
N LYS A 119 1.49 -30.82 -0.95
CA LYS A 119 2.29 -29.94 -1.80
C LYS A 119 1.50 -28.69 -2.20
N LEU A 120 0.19 -28.80 -2.44
CA LEU A 120 -0.70 -27.64 -2.70
C LEU A 120 -0.72 -26.69 -1.50
N PHE A 121 -0.88 -27.22 -0.28
CA PHE A 121 -0.82 -26.44 0.96
C PHE A 121 0.49 -25.64 1.08
N CYS A 122 1.63 -26.31 0.87
CA CYS A 122 2.94 -25.66 0.92
C CYS A 122 3.08 -24.56 -0.14
N TYR A 123 2.65 -24.82 -1.38
CA TYR A 123 2.73 -23.81 -2.45
C TYR A 123 1.88 -22.58 -2.16
N ILE A 124 0.66 -22.75 -1.67
CA ILE A 124 -0.21 -21.61 -1.30
C ILE A 124 0.40 -20.83 -0.14
N TYR A 125 0.94 -21.52 0.87
CA TYR A 125 1.60 -20.86 2.00
C TYR A 125 2.81 -20.02 1.55
N ILE A 126 3.70 -20.62 0.78
CA ILE A 126 4.95 -20.01 0.31
C ILE A 126 4.66 -18.80 -0.59
N ASN A 127 3.66 -18.89 -1.47
CA ASN A 127 3.30 -17.81 -2.39
C ASN A 127 2.63 -16.62 -1.70
N ASN A 128 2.11 -16.81 -0.48
CA ASN A 128 1.42 -15.77 0.29
C ASN A 128 2.15 -15.45 1.60
N ILE A 129 3.47 -15.70 1.68
CA ILE A 129 4.21 -15.47 2.93
C ILE A 129 4.21 -14.01 3.38
N ILE A 130 4.17 -13.06 2.44
CA ILE A 130 4.15 -11.63 2.80
C ILE A 130 2.87 -11.29 3.57
N PRO A 131 1.66 -11.59 3.05
CA PRO A 131 0.45 -11.36 3.83
C PRO A 131 0.27 -12.30 5.01
N TYR A 132 0.80 -13.53 4.97
CA TYR A 132 0.67 -14.47 6.09
C TYR A 132 1.62 -14.19 7.26
N LEU A 133 2.82 -13.69 6.99
CA LEU A 133 3.87 -13.60 8.01
C LEU A 133 4.48 -12.20 8.14
N PHE A 134 4.89 -11.59 7.02
CA PHE A 134 5.55 -10.27 7.07
C PHE A 134 4.61 -9.18 7.59
N LEU A 135 3.36 -9.13 7.12
CA LEU A 135 2.42 -8.09 7.55
C LEU A 135 2.05 -8.18 9.04
N PRO A 136 1.63 -9.34 9.58
CA PRO A 136 1.41 -9.48 11.02
C PRO A 136 2.66 -9.15 11.84
N PHE A 137 3.84 -9.59 11.39
CA PHE A 137 5.11 -9.24 12.02
C PHE A 137 5.36 -7.74 12.04
N PHE A 138 5.20 -7.07 10.91
CA PHE A 138 5.35 -5.62 10.81
C PHE A 138 4.38 -4.89 11.74
N SER A 139 3.10 -5.30 11.77
CA SER A 139 2.12 -4.78 12.71
C SER A 139 2.52 -4.97 14.17
N THR A 140 3.07 -6.14 14.55
CA THR A 140 3.53 -6.37 15.92
C THR A 140 4.70 -5.48 16.31
N ILE A 141 5.63 -5.22 15.37
CA ILE A 141 6.73 -4.28 15.59
C ILE A 141 6.18 -2.86 15.77
N LEU A 142 5.25 -2.43 14.91
CA LEU A 142 4.64 -1.11 15.02
C LEU A 142 3.93 -0.92 16.37
N ILE A 143 3.12 -1.89 16.80
CA ILE A 143 2.41 -1.83 18.09
C ILE A 143 3.39 -1.73 19.26
N HIS A 144 4.54 -2.40 19.19
CA HIS A 144 5.51 -2.39 20.28
C HIS A 144 6.40 -1.14 20.29
N ASN A 145 6.76 -0.61 19.12
CA ASN A 145 7.64 0.56 19.01
C ASN A 145 6.91 1.89 19.17
N TYR A 146 5.58 1.92 19.05
CA TYR A 146 4.79 3.14 19.09
C TYR A 146 3.65 3.05 20.12
N ASP A 147 3.79 3.71 21.27
CA ASP A 147 2.80 3.62 22.35
C ASP A 147 1.39 4.13 21.95
N ILE A 148 1.28 4.96 20.91
CA ILE A 148 -0.04 5.38 20.37
C ILE A 148 -0.83 4.17 19.88
N LEU A 149 -0.15 3.12 19.42
CA LEU A 149 -0.76 1.87 18.99
C LEU A 149 -1.09 0.93 20.15
N GLU A 150 -0.78 1.28 21.39
CA GLU A 150 -1.25 0.56 22.58
C GLU A 150 -2.71 0.88 22.91
N TYR A 151 -3.25 2.03 22.46
CA TYR A 151 -4.66 2.34 22.68
C TYR A 151 -5.56 1.32 21.98
N ASP A 152 -6.53 0.76 22.70
CA ASP A 152 -7.37 -0.36 22.24
C ASP A 152 -7.93 -0.16 20.83
N VAL A 153 -8.40 1.05 20.52
CA VAL A 153 -8.96 1.42 19.21
C VAL A 153 -7.94 1.35 18.08
N SER A 154 -6.75 1.91 18.32
CA SER A 154 -5.65 1.92 17.36
C SER A 154 -5.07 0.53 17.13
N LYS A 155 -4.95 -0.26 18.20
CA LYS A 155 -4.50 -1.65 18.16
C LYS A 155 -5.49 -2.51 17.37
N LEU A 156 -6.79 -2.32 17.63
CA LEU A 156 -7.85 -3.08 16.95
C LEU A 156 -7.93 -2.76 15.45
N SER A 157 -7.71 -1.51 15.02
CA SER A 157 -7.71 -1.20 13.59
C SER A 157 -6.55 -1.84 12.84
N VAL A 158 -5.36 -1.88 13.44
CA VAL A 158 -4.21 -2.62 12.88
C VAL A 158 -4.51 -4.11 12.81
N VAL A 159 -5.18 -4.67 13.81
CA VAL A 159 -5.64 -6.07 13.78
C VAL A 159 -6.64 -6.30 12.65
N PHE A 160 -7.63 -5.43 12.47
CA PHE A 160 -8.61 -5.58 11.37
C PHE A 160 -7.96 -5.53 10.00
N ILE A 161 -6.99 -4.64 9.78
CA ILE A 161 -6.23 -4.60 8.52
C ILE A 161 -5.56 -5.96 8.23
N ASN A 162 -4.99 -6.61 9.24
CA ASN A 162 -4.41 -7.94 9.07
C ASN A 162 -5.47 -9.03 8.82
N ILE A 163 -6.65 -8.95 9.47
CA ILE A 163 -7.77 -9.87 9.19
C ILE A 163 -8.23 -9.71 7.73
N PHE A 164 -8.35 -8.47 7.26
CA PHE A 164 -8.75 -8.16 5.88
C PHE A 164 -7.68 -8.57 4.86
N SER A 165 -6.40 -8.44 5.19
CA SER A 165 -5.30 -8.97 4.38
C SER A 165 -5.39 -10.49 4.24
N LEU A 166 -5.63 -11.19 5.36
CA LEU A 166 -5.80 -12.65 5.35
C LEU A 166 -7.03 -13.08 4.55
N SER A 167 -8.13 -12.33 4.68
CA SER A 167 -9.35 -12.59 3.92
C SER A 167 -9.18 -12.31 2.43
N SER A 168 -8.37 -11.32 2.05
CA SER A 168 -7.98 -11.10 0.67
C SER A 168 -7.23 -12.29 0.08
N VAL A 169 -6.40 -13.00 0.86
CA VAL A 169 -5.76 -14.25 0.39
C VAL A 169 -6.79 -15.35 0.17
N LEU A 170 -7.77 -15.50 1.07
CA LEU A 170 -8.88 -16.44 0.87
C LEU A 170 -9.67 -16.11 -0.41
N LEU A 171 -10.04 -14.85 -0.58
CA LEU A 171 -10.75 -14.32 -1.74
C LEU A 171 -9.90 -14.33 -3.02
N ARG A 172 -8.58 -14.43 -2.92
CA ARG A 172 -7.72 -14.63 -4.10
C ARG A 172 -8.11 -15.91 -4.81
N TYR A 173 -8.30 -17.01 -4.07
CA TYR A 173 -8.51 -18.35 -4.61
C TYR A 173 -9.98 -18.80 -4.66
N ILE A 174 -10.79 -18.38 -3.69
CA ILE A 174 -12.15 -18.89 -3.50
C ILE A 174 -13.19 -17.83 -3.88
N LYS A 175 -14.30 -18.28 -4.47
CA LYS A 175 -15.50 -17.46 -4.68
C LYS A 175 -16.53 -17.75 -3.58
N ILE A 176 -16.87 -16.75 -2.77
CA ILE A 176 -17.73 -16.87 -1.58
C ILE A 176 -18.99 -16.01 -1.78
N HIS A 177 -20.10 -16.43 -1.18
CA HIS A 177 -21.30 -15.60 -1.14
C HIS A 177 -21.09 -14.37 -0.25
N PHE A 178 -21.33 -13.16 -0.75
CA PHE A 178 -21.02 -11.91 -0.04
C PHE A 178 -21.74 -11.79 1.32
N LEU A 179 -22.99 -12.27 1.45
CA LEU A 179 -23.66 -12.32 2.76
C LEU A 179 -22.92 -13.21 3.78
N ARG A 180 -22.47 -14.41 3.37
CA ARG A 180 -21.70 -15.32 4.23
C ARG A 180 -20.36 -14.72 4.61
N TYR A 181 -19.75 -13.99 3.68
CA TYR A 181 -18.50 -13.27 3.91
C TYR A 181 -18.68 -12.18 4.98
N ILE A 182 -19.74 -11.36 4.89
CA ILE A 182 -20.05 -10.35 5.91
C ILE A 182 -20.27 -10.99 7.28
N ILE A 183 -21.08 -12.05 7.35
CA ILE A 183 -21.36 -12.75 8.63
C ILE A 183 -20.07 -13.27 9.25
N CYS A 184 -19.16 -13.84 8.45
CA CYS A 184 -17.86 -14.30 8.90
C CYS A 184 -16.99 -13.15 9.44
N MET A 185 -17.00 -11.99 8.77
CA MET A 185 -16.23 -10.82 9.22
C MET A 185 -16.82 -10.18 10.47
N LEU A 186 -18.15 -10.17 10.62
CA LEU A 186 -18.82 -9.74 11.86
C LEU A 186 -18.48 -10.69 13.03
N PHE A 187 -18.38 -11.99 12.77
CA PHE A 187 -17.92 -12.94 13.79
C PHE A 187 -16.48 -12.65 14.22
N PHE A 188 -15.57 -12.41 13.28
CA PHE A 188 -14.19 -12.01 13.60
C PHE A 188 -14.12 -10.67 14.36
N PHE A 189 -15.01 -9.73 14.05
CA PHE A 189 -15.15 -8.48 14.81
C PHE A 189 -15.53 -8.74 16.27
N LEU A 190 -16.58 -9.54 16.52
CA LEU A 190 -17.01 -9.89 17.87
C LEU A 190 -15.93 -10.66 18.64
N PHE A 191 -15.25 -11.60 17.95
CA PHE A 191 -14.14 -12.35 18.52
C PHE A 191 -12.97 -11.43 18.91
N ALA A 192 -12.62 -10.46 18.07
CA ALA A 192 -11.59 -9.48 18.37
C ALA A 192 -11.98 -8.62 19.58
N ILE A 193 -13.22 -8.12 19.67
CA ILE A 193 -13.69 -7.37 20.84
C ILE A 193 -13.49 -8.17 22.13
N ASN A 194 -13.86 -9.44 22.11
CA ASN A 194 -13.74 -10.31 23.28
C ASN A 194 -12.27 -10.53 23.67
N LEU A 195 -11.39 -10.77 22.69
CA LEU A 195 -9.94 -10.93 22.92
C LEU A 195 -9.29 -9.69 23.54
N PHE A 196 -9.80 -8.50 23.22
CA PHE A 196 -9.26 -7.24 23.72
C PHE A 196 -9.93 -6.74 25.01
N HIS A 197 -10.89 -7.48 25.58
CA HIS A 197 -11.62 -7.09 26.80
C HIS A 197 -12.13 -5.63 26.78
N ILE A 198 -12.63 -5.19 25.62
CA ILE A 198 -13.05 -3.79 25.40
C ILE A 198 -14.31 -3.48 26.22
N SER A 199 -14.30 -2.33 26.92
CA SER A 199 -15.46 -1.86 27.69
C SER A 199 -16.68 -1.56 26.81
N GLU A 200 -17.88 -1.89 27.29
CA GLU A 200 -19.15 -1.71 26.56
C GLU A 200 -19.39 -0.26 26.10
N LYS A 201 -18.93 0.74 26.85
CA LYS A 201 -19.15 2.17 26.57
C LYS A 201 -18.55 2.66 25.24
N ILE A 202 -17.51 1.99 24.73
CA ILE A 202 -16.77 2.45 23.54
C ILE A 202 -17.12 1.57 22.31
N VAL A 203 -17.83 0.45 22.50
CA VAL A 203 -18.12 -0.57 21.45
C VAL A 203 -18.75 0.03 20.19
N HIS A 204 -19.62 1.03 20.33
CA HIS A 204 -20.24 1.70 19.17
C HIS A 204 -19.21 2.39 18.26
N ILE A 205 -18.18 3.01 18.84
CA ILE A 205 -17.12 3.69 18.07
C ILE A 205 -16.25 2.65 17.38
N PHE A 206 -15.95 1.54 18.05
CA PHE A 206 -15.24 0.41 17.45
C PHE A 206 -16.02 -0.22 16.29
N PHE A 207 -17.34 -0.37 16.43
CA PHE A 207 -18.19 -0.87 15.35
C PHE A 207 -18.20 0.07 14.15
N LEU A 208 -18.29 1.39 14.37
CA LEU A 208 -18.19 2.37 13.29
C LEU A 208 -16.83 2.29 12.58
N CYS A 209 -15.73 2.22 13.35
CA CYS A 209 -14.38 2.06 12.81
C CYS A 209 -14.25 0.77 11.98
N PHE A 210 -14.82 -0.35 12.46
CA PHE A 210 -14.84 -1.60 11.73
C PHE A 210 -15.62 -1.49 10.42
N VAL A 211 -16.85 -0.97 10.45
CA VAL A 211 -17.69 -0.83 9.24
C VAL A 211 -17.00 0.07 8.21
N LEU A 212 -16.43 1.20 8.65
CA LEU A 212 -15.72 2.12 7.78
C LEU A 212 -14.52 1.45 7.09
N ASN A 213 -13.65 0.78 7.87
CA ASN A 213 -12.51 0.07 7.31
C ASN A 213 -12.93 -1.10 6.42
N PHE A 214 -13.95 -1.87 6.82
CA PHE A 214 -14.44 -3.01 6.05
C PHE A 214 -14.94 -2.57 4.66
N VAL A 215 -15.81 -1.55 4.62
CA VAL A 215 -16.34 -1.01 3.37
C VAL A 215 -15.22 -0.44 2.52
N PHE A 216 -14.38 0.42 3.10
CA PHE A 216 -13.30 1.09 2.38
C PHE A 216 -12.27 0.10 1.81
N TYR A 217 -11.76 -0.81 2.64
CA TYR A 217 -10.79 -1.83 2.23
C TYR A 217 -11.34 -2.69 1.10
N HIS A 218 -12.56 -3.22 1.23
CA HIS A 218 -13.10 -4.13 0.23
C HIS A 218 -13.53 -3.42 -1.05
N VAL A 219 -14.05 -2.20 -0.99
CA VAL A 219 -14.32 -1.40 -2.20
C VAL A 219 -13.02 -1.15 -2.97
N LEU A 220 -11.94 -0.78 -2.28
CA LEU A 220 -10.62 -0.61 -2.90
C LEU A 220 -10.06 -1.92 -3.45
N PHE A 221 -10.20 -3.01 -2.70
CA PHE A 221 -9.67 -4.30 -3.12
C PHE A 221 -10.40 -4.84 -4.35
N ILE A 222 -11.73 -4.72 -4.37
CA ILE A 222 -12.56 -5.07 -5.53
C ILE A 222 -12.17 -4.18 -6.72
N SER A 223 -12.04 -2.86 -6.51
CA SER A 223 -11.71 -1.93 -7.59
C SER A 223 -10.34 -2.21 -8.18
N ALA A 224 -9.36 -2.54 -7.35
CA ALA A 224 -8.00 -2.88 -7.75
C ALA A 224 -7.92 -4.11 -8.68
N PHE A 225 -8.86 -5.07 -8.64
CA PHE A 225 -8.81 -6.24 -9.52
C PHE A 225 -9.93 -6.28 -10.57
N GLN A 226 -11.06 -5.62 -10.34
CA GLN A 226 -12.14 -5.59 -11.32
C GLN A 226 -12.01 -4.44 -12.32
N PHE A 227 -11.47 -3.29 -11.90
CA PHE A 227 -11.60 -2.06 -12.69
C PHE A 227 -10.28 -1.59 -13.31
N THR A 228 -9.15 -2.09 -12.83
CA THR A 228 -7.83 -1.67 -13.32
C THR A 228 -7.22 -2.63 -14.35
N ASN A 229 -8.01 -3.47 -15.02
CA ASN A 229 -7.57 -4.29 -16.17
C ASN A 229 -6.21 -5.00 -16.00
N LYS A 230 -6.03 -5.76 -14.91
CA LYS A 230 -4.78 -6.48 -14.61
C LYS A 230 -3.54 -5.57 -14.47
N VAL A 231 -3.72 -4.30 -14.09
CA VAL A 231 -2.62 -3.40 -13.71
C VAL A 231 -1.92 -3.94 -12.47
N PHE A 232 -2.68 -4.30 -11.44
CA PHE A 232 -2.11 -4.71 -10.16
C PHE A 232 -1.85 -6.21 -10.10
N SER A 233 -0.66 -6.59 -9.64
CA SER A 233 -0.43 -7.91 -9.06
C SER A 233 -1.19 -8.05 -7.74
N PHE A 234 -1.39 -9.28 -7.25
CA PHE A 234 -2.08 -9.50 -5.98
C PHE A 234 -1.46 -8.70 -4.83
N LEU A 235 -0.13 -8.69 -4.75
CA LEU A 235 0.60 -8.00 -3.70
C LEU A 235 0.52 -6.46 -3.86
N GLU A 236 0.47 -5.94 -5.10
CA GLU A 236 0.25 -4.49 -5.36
C GLU A 236 -1.10 -4.05 -4.84
N GLY A 237 -2.16 -4.75 -5.26
CA GLY A 237 -3.52 -4.42 -4.83
C GLY A 237 -3.66 -4.49 -3.32
N LEU A 238 -3.11 -5.54 -2.70
CA LEU A 238 -3.17 -5.74 -1.25
C LEU A 238 -2.40 -4.66 -0.48
N THR A 239 -1.17 -4.32 -0.89
CA THR A 239 -0.36 -3.27 -0.22
C THR A 239 -0.99 -1.89 -0.35
N VAL A 240 -1.52 -1.54 -1.53
CA VAL A 240 -2.27 -0.28 -1.72
C VAL A 240 -3.49 -0.22 -0.80
N CYS A 241 -4.27 -1.31 -0.70
CA CYS A 241 -5.44 -1.34 0.18
C CYS A 241 -5.05 -1.15 1.65
N ILE A 242 -3.97 -1.79 2.10
CA ILE A 242 -3.46 -1.66 3.47
C ILE A 242 -3.02 -0.23 3.76
N ILE A 243 -2.18 0.36 2.90
CA ILE A 243 -1.68 1.72 3.09
C ILE A 243 -2.85 2.72 3.14
N CYS A 244 -3.79 2.61 2.20
CA CYS A 244 -4.97 3.46 2.20
C CYS A 244 -5.85 3.27 3.45
N CYS A 245 -5.96 2.05 3.99
CA CYS A 245 -6.71 1.83 5.24
C CYS A 245 -5.98 2.38 6.46
N VAL A 246 -4.64 2.31 6.51
CA VAL A 246 -3.88 2.99 7.57
C VAL A 246 -4.10 4.51 7.50
N LEU A 247 -4.05 5.10 6.31
CA LEU A 247 -4.36 6.52 6.11
C LEU A 247 -5.80 6.88 6.52
N LEU A 248 -6.77 6.01 6.21
CA LEU A 248 -8.16 6.16 6.64
C LEU A 248 -8.28 6.11 8.17
N ASN A 249 -7.59 5.19 8.84
CA ASN A 249 -7.58 5.11 10.29
C ASN A 249 -6.97 6.36 10.92
N CYS A 250 -5.83 6.83 10.40
CA CYS A 250 -5.25 8.10 10.83
C CYS A 250 -6.24 9.25 10.65
N SER A 251 -6.98 9.28 9.54
CA SER A 251 -7.99 10.29 9.25
C SER A 251 -9.19 10.21 10.20
N PHE A 252 -9.67 9.00 10.47
CA PHE A 252 -10.78 8.73 11.38
C PHE A 252 -10.41 9.11 12.82
N TYR A 253 -9.21 8.72 13.26
CA TYR A 253 -8.68 9.14 14.56
C TYR A 253 -8.57 10.65 14.65
N CYS A 254 -8.04 11.33 13.63
CA CYS A 254 -7.98 12.78 13.63
C CYS A 254 -9.36 13.48 13.64
N LEU A 255 -10.47 12.79 13.33
CA LEU A 255 -11.80 13.40 13.34
C LEU A 255 -12.61 13.05 14.60
N TYR A 256 -12.40 11.87 15.17
CA TYR A 256 -13.18 11.35 16.30
C TYR A 256 -12.38 11.21 17.60
N PHE A 257 -11.14 11.71 17.63
CA PHE A 257 -10.23 11.51 18.77
C PHE A 257 -10.78 12.04 20.10
N GLU A 258 -11.44 13.19 20.10
CA GLU A 258 -11.94 13.82 21.34
C GLU A 258 -12.82 12.87 22.17
N ASN A 259 -13.46 11.89 21.51
CA ASN A 259 -14.35 10.91 22.13
C ASN A 259 -13.67 9.59 22.53
N LEU A 260 -12.39 9.36 22.20
CA LEU A 260 -11.72 8.06 22.31
C LEU A 260 -10.93 7.81 23.60
N HIS A 261 -11.14 8.61 24.64
CA HIS A 261 -10.48 8.58 25.95
C HIS A 261 -8.96 8.84 25.92
N LYS A 262 -8.55 9.85 26.72
CA LYS A 262 -7.29 10.64 26.70
C LYS A 262 -7.24 11.59 25.51
N GLN A 263 -7.50 12.88 25.77
CA GLN A 263 -7.78 13.93 24.80
C GLN A 263 -6.58 14.24 23.89
N ILE A 264 -6.29 13.43 22.87
CA ILE A 264 -5.37 13.85 21.81
C ILE A 264 -6.15 14.79 20.89
N ILE A 265 -5.87 16.09 20.96
CA ILE A 265 -6.54 17.05 20.08
C ILE A 265 -5.76 17.11 18.75
N PRO A 266 -6.37 16.71 17.63
CA PRO A 266 -5.73 16.77 16.32
C PRO A 266 -5.41 18.23 15.97
N ASN A 267 -4.23 18.46 15.39
CA ASN A 267 -3.89 19.78 14.84
C ASN A 267 -4.82 20.10 13.65
N VAL A 268 -5.21 21.36 13.48
CA VAL A 268 -6.02 21.88 12.34
C VAL A 268 -5.49 21.35 10.99
N LEU A 269 -4.17 21.30 10.82
CA LEU A 269 -3.55 20.79 9.60
C LEU A 269 -3.81 19.30 9.36
N MET A 270 -3.80 18.49 10.43
CA MET A 270 -4.11 17.06 10.34
C MET A 270 -5.59 16.83 10.04
N ILE A 271 -6.49 17.64 10.62
CA ILE A 271 -7.93 17.60 10.28
C ILE A 271 -8.13 17.94 8.80
N PHE A 272 -7.45 18.97 8.30
CA PHE A 272 -7.51 19.36 6.89
C PHE A 272 -7.04 18.23 5.96
N ILE A 273 -5.87 17.65 6.20
CA ILE A 273 -5.32 16.51 5.42
C ILE A 273 -6.29 15.33 5.45
N SER A 274 -6.86 15.03 6.61
CA SER A 274 -7.82 13.94 6.79
C SER A 274 -9.08 14.15 5.93
N LYS A 275 -9.67 15.35 5.99
CA LYS A 275 -10.84 15.73 5.17
C LYS A 275 -10.53 15.72 3.67
N MET A 276 -9.33 16.16 3.27
CA MET A 276 -8.86 16.07 1.88
C MET A 276 -8.76 14.63 1.38
N PHE A 277 -8.20 13.73 2.19
CA PHE A 277 -8.09 12.31 1.84
C PHE A 277 -9.47 11.68 1.65
N LEU A 278 -10.39 11.91 2.58
CA LEU A 278 -11.77 11.43 2.51
C LEU A 278 -12.50 11.97 1.26
N SER A 279 -12.37 13.25 0.95
CA SER A 279 -13.03 13.85 -0.21
C SER A 279 -12.47 13.32 -1.54
N LEU A 280 -11.15 13.12 -1.63
CA LEU A 280 -10.49 12.53 -2.81
C LEU A 280 -10.93 11.08 -3.03
N PHE A 281 -11.06 10.31 -1.95
CA PHE A 281 -11.54 8.94 -2.03
C PHE A 281 -12.98 8.85 -2.54
N ILE A 282 -13.88 9.67 -1.99
CA ILE A 282 -15.29 9.72 -2.43
C ILE A 282 -15.35 10.11 -3.91
N TYR A 283 -14.61 11.14 -4.31
CA TYR A 283 -14.52 11.58 -5.70
C TYR A 283 -14.01 10.46 -6.62
N GLY A 284 -12.90 9.81 -6.27
CA GLY A 284 -12.34 8.69 -7.01
C GLY A 284 -13.31 7.51 -7.14
N GLY A 285 -14.03 7.18 -6.07
CA GLY A 285 -15.07 6.14 -6.07
C GLY A 285 -16.21 6.43 -7.04
N ILE A 286 -16.70 7.67 -7.07
CA ILE A 286 -17.74 8.11 -8.02
C ILE A 286 -17.22 8.04 -9.46
N CYS A 287 -15.99 8.50 -9.71
CA CYS A 287 -15.35 8.41 -11.03
C CYS A 287 -15.26 6.96 -11.51
N CYS A 288 -14.76 6.05 -10.65
CA CYS A 288 -14.69 4.63 -10.97
C CYS A 288 -16.08 4.05 -11.29
N PHE A 289 -17.08 4.32 -10.46
CA PHE A 289 -18.45 3.86 -10.68
C PHE A 289 -19.03 4.35 -12.03
N CYS A 290 -18.82 5.62 -12.35
CA CYS A 290 -19.29 6.21 -13.60
C CYS A 290 -18.62 5.58 -14.83
N CYS A 291 -17.29 5.39 -14.80
CA CYS A 291 -16.55 4.71 -15.87
C CYS A 291 -17.05 3.28 -16.12
N LEU A 292 -17.52 2.56 -15.10
CA LEU A 292 -18.02 1.19 -15.23
C LEU A 292 -19.44 1.11 -15.74
N SER A 293 -20.28 2.05 -15.34
CA SER A 293 -21.70 2.08 -15.74
C SER A 293 -21.92 2.46 -17.22
N ASN A 294 -20.86 2.90 -17.91
CA ASN A 294 -20.84 3.32 -19.31
C ASN A 294 -20.79 2.20 -20.35
N ASP A 295 -20.56 0.94 -19.95
CA ASP A 295 -20.63 -0.21 -20.89
C ASP A 295 -22.05 -0.39 -21.51
N ILE A 296 -23.03 0.41 -21.07
CA ILE A 296 -24.38 0.48 -21.61
C ILE A 296 -24.52 1.79 -22.42
N LYS A 297 -24.39 1.70 -23.76
CA LYS A 297 -24.41 2.79 -24.77
C LYS A 297 -25.43 3.94 -24.61
N LYS A 298 -26.45 3.80 -23.76
CA LYS A 298 -27.46 4.84 -23.48
C LYS A 298 -27.15 5.75 -22.29
N LYS A 299 -26.09 5.49 -21.49
CA LYS A 299 -25.80 6.22 -20.22
C LYS A 299 -24.63 7.22 -20.26
N GLU A 300 -23.91 7.31 -21.38
CA GLU A 300 -22.67 8.11 -21.48
C GLU A 300 -22.84 9.59 -21.09
N LYS A 301 -23.86 10.28 -21.62
CA LYS A 301 -24.10 11.69 -21.29
C LYS A 301 -24.39 11.91 -19.81
N LYS A 302 -25.23 11.08 -19.19
CA LYS A 302 -25.58 11.20 -17.76
C LYS A 302 -24.35 11.04 -16.85
N ASN A 303 -23.47 10.09 -17.17
CA ASN A 303 -22.28 9.83 -16.38
C ASN A 303 -21.23 10.95 -16.49
N ILE A 304 -21.11 11.59 -17.65
CA ILE A 304 -20.29 12.81 -17.81
C ILE A 304 -20.80 13.92 -16.89
N TYR A 305 -22.11 14.16 -16.85
CA TYR A 305 -22.69 15.17 -15.94
C TYR A 305 -22.43 14.84 -14.47
N ILE A 306 -22.56 13.57 -14.06
CA ILE A 306 -22.29 13.14 -12.69
C ILE A 306 -20.82 13.41 -12.33
N ILE A 307 -19.87 13.09 -13.21
CA ILE A 307 -18.45 13.35 -12.98
C ILE A 307 -18.18 14.85 -12.91
N PHE A 308 -18.77 15.64 -13.80
CA PHE A 308 -18.62 17.09 -13.80
C PHE A 308 -19.13 17.70 -12.49
N ILE A 309 -20.35 17.37 -12.07
CA ILE A 309 -20.93 17.81 -10.79
C ILE A 309 -20.05 17.35 -9.62
N SER A 310 -19.60 16.10 -9.63
CA SER A 310 -18.74 15.55 -8.57
C SER A 310 -17.40 16.25 -8.50
N SER A 311 -16.83 16.66 -9.65
CA SER A 311 -15.58 17.42 -9.69
C SER A 311 -15.75 18.83 -9.11
N ILE A 312 -16.85 19.52 -9.43
CA ILE A 312 -17.19 20.82 -8.85
C ILE A 312 -17.37 20.70 -7.35
N LEU A 313 -18.16 19.72 -6.88
CA LEU A 313 -18.38 19.47 -5.46
C LEU A 313 -17.08 19.16 -4.72
N PHE A 314 -16.19 18.36 -5.32
CA PHE A 314 -14.88 18.06 -4.77
C PHE A 314 -14.04 19.33 -4.59
N PHE A 315 -13.97 20.20 -5.60
CA PHE A 315 -13.22 21.46 -5.49
C PHE A 315 -13.84 22.43 -4.47
N LEU A 316 -15.17 22.63 -4.52
CA LEU A 316 -15.87 23.51 -3.57
C LEU A 316 -15.72 23.04 -2.12
N TYR A 317 -15.83 21.74 -1.87
CA TYR A 317 -15.63 21.17 -0.53
C TYR A 317 -14.20 21.41 -0.02
N ASN A 318 -13.18 21.18 -0.85
CA ASN A 318 -11.80 21.37 -0.42
C ASN A 318 -11.42 22.85 -0.25
N LEU A 319 -12.01 23.76 -1.05
CA LEU A 319 -11.92 25.21 -0.82
C LEU A 319 -12.58 25.59 0.52
N TYR A 320 -13.78 25.09 0.79
CA TYR A 320 -14.44 25.30 2.07
C TYR A 320 -13.59 24.76 3.24
N ASN A 321 -13.04 23.55 3.12
CA ASN A 321 -12.17 22.93 4.12
C ASN A 321 -10.91 23.79 4.42
N LEU A 322 -10.34 24.43 3.39
CA LEU A 322 -9.16 25.30 3.52
C LEU A 322 -9.45 26.57 4.34
N PHE A 323 -10.63 27.18 4.14
CA PHE A 323 -11.03 28.43 4.80
C PHE A 323 -11.88 28.25 6.05
N SER A 324 -12.39 27.04 6.31
CA SER A 324 -13.19 26.73 7.50
C SER A 324 -12.38 26.98 8.79
N TYR A 325 -12.99 27.68 9.73
CA TYR A 325 -12.44 27.87 11.07
C TYR A 325 -12.57 26.59 11.87
N GLN A 326 -11.47 26.17 12.50
CA GLN A 326 -11.41 25.00 13.37
C GLN A 326 -10.70 25.39 14.65
N TYR A 327 -11.15 24.83 15.77
CA TYR A 327 -10.55 25.12 17.06
C TYR A 327 -9.12 24.53 17.12
N ASP A 328 -8.13 25.40 17.25
CA ASP A 328 -6.74 24.99 17.46
C ASP A 328 -6.43 24.92 18.96
N ALA A 329 -6.19 23.72 19.48
CA ALA A 329 -5.82 23.52 20.87
C ALA A 329 -4.47 24.14 21.26
N ILE A 330 -3.56 24.32 20.31
CA ILE A 330 -2.24 24.94 20.59
C ILE A 330 -2.44 26.43 20.89
N LYS A 331 -3.19 27.11 20.03
CA LYS A 331 -3.40 28.57 20.10
C LYS A 331 -4.64 28.97 20.89
N LYS A 332 -5.47 28.00 21.30
CA LYS A 332 -6.75 28.16 22.01
C LYS A 332 -7.70 29.15 21.32
N LYS A 333 -7.71 29.13 19.98
CA LYS A 333 -8.50 30.03 19.14
C LYS A 333 -8.98 29.29 17.91
N ASP A 334 -10.10 29.71 17.37
CA ASP A 334 -10.56 29.26 16.07
C ASP A 334 -9.68 29.85 14.98
N ILE A 335 -9.09 28.96 14.20
CA ILE A 335 -8.12 29.31 13.17
C ILE A 335 -8.45 28.53 11.91
N ASN A 336 -8.33 29.18 10.75
CA ASN A 336 -8.49 28.49 9.48
C ASN A 336 -7.17 27.84 9.02
N THR A 337 -7.29 26.75 8.26
CA THR A 337 -6.13 26.02 7.73
C THR A 337 -5.22 26.93 6.90
N PHE A 338 -5.81 27.83 6.11
CA PHE A 338 -5.07 28.79 5.31
C PHE A 338 -4.09 29.62 6.17
N TYR A 339 -4.53 30.16 7.30
CA TYR A 339 -3.68 30.91 8.22
C TYR A 339 -2.59 30.03 8.85
N VAL A 340 -2.87 28.77 9.16
CA VAL A 340 -1.85 27.84 9.65
C VAL A 340 -0.79 27.59 8.58
N LEU A 341 -1.19 27.36 7.34
CA LEU A 341 -0.28 27.16 6.21
C LEU A 341 0.57 28.40 5.94
N THR A 342 -0.03 29.60 5.90
CA THR A 342 0.73 30.85 5.71
C THR A 342 1.71 31.09 6.86
N ASN A 343 1.29 30.85 8.10
CA ASN A 343 2.19 30.95 9.24
C ASN A 343 3.35 29.95 9.15
N ILE A 344 3.10 28.70 8.75
CA ILE A 344 4.16 27.71 8.57
C ILE A 344 5.13 28.16 7.46
N LEU A 345 4.61 28.68 6.34
CA LEU A 345 5.42 29.17 5.22
C LEU A 345 6.33 30.36 5.62
N ILE A 346 5.79 31.29 6.41
CA ILE A 346 6.51 32.50 6.85
C ILE A 346 7.47 32.17 8.01
N SER A 347 7.07 31.28 8.91
CA SER A 347 7.87 30.92 10.07
C SER A 347 9.22 30.32 9.66
N LYS A 348 10.28 30.63 10.44
CA LYS A 348 11.62 30.06 10.29
C LYS A 348 12.19 30.15 8.86
N MET A 349 11.76 31.12 8.06
CA MET A 349 12.12 31.28 6.64
C MET A 349 11.86 30.00 5.82
N ASN A 350 10.75 29.29 6.06
CA ASN A 350 10.40 28.06 5.36
C ASN A 350 10.19 28.27 3.85
N TYR A 351 9.75 29.45 3.45
CA TYR A 351 9.64 29.83 2.04
C TYR A 351 10.98 29.69 1.28
N LEU A 352 12.13 29.91 1.91
CA LEU A 352 13.45 29.73 1.25
C LEU A 352 13.68 28.28 0.85
N LEU A 353 13.26 27.33 1.69
CA LEU A 353 13.38 25.89 1.38
C LEU A 353 12.49 25.53 0.18
N ILE A 354 11.27 26.07 0.13
CA ILE A 354 10.34 25.83 -0.97
C ILE A 354 10.86 26.45 -2.27
N VAL A 355 11.38 27.68 -2.22
CA VAL A 355 12.03 28.32 -3.37
C VAL A 355 13.22 27.49 -3.84
N ALA A 356 14.05 26.99 -2.92
CA ALA A 356 15.17 26.10 -3.26
C ALA A 356 14.69 24.81 -3.93
N TRP A 357 13.65 24.14 -3.40
CA TRP A 357 13.06 22.96 -4.05
C TRP A 357 12.55 23.26 -5.46
N ILE A 358 11.89 24.41 -5.67
CA ILE A 358 11.39 24.81 -6.99
C ILE A 358 12.55 25.03 -7.96
N ILE A 359 13.61 25.74 -7.54
CA ILE A 359 14.80 25.99 -8.36
C ILE A 359 15.49 24.67 -8.73
N ILE A 360 15.73 23.79 -7.75
CA ILE A 360 16.33 22.47 -7.96
C ILE A 360 15.45 21.64 -8.91
N THR A 361 14.14 21.61 -8.68
CA THR A 361 13.20 20.83 -9.50
C THR A 361 13.17 21.33 -10.94
N ILE A 362 13.04 22.64 -11.17
CA ILE A 362 12.99 23.22 -12.51
C ILE A 362 14.33 22.97 -13.24
N SER A 363 15.46 23.27 -12.60
CA SER A 363 16.79 23.06 -13.21
C SER A 363 17.02 21.58 -13.56
N TYR A 364 16.62 20.67 -12.68
CA TYR A 364 16.77 19.24 -12.91
C TYR A 364 15.79 18.69 -13.96
N LEU A 365 14.57 19.23 -14.05
CA LEU A 365 13.63 18.88 -15.13
C LEU A 365 14.13 19.35 -16.49
N ILE A 366 14.74 20.54 -16.58
CA ILE A 366 15.41 21.02 -17.81
C ILE A 366 16.54 20.05 -18.19
N TYR A 367 17.35 19.63 -17.22
CA TYR A 367 18.40 18.65 -17.43
C TYR A 367 17.85 17.29 -17.91
N ILE A 368 16.84 16.74 -17.25
CA ILE A 368 16.17 15.49 -17.65
C ILE A 368 15.62 15.59 -19.07
N ASN A 369 14.96 16.70 -19.41
CA ASN A 369 14.45 16.92 -20.76
C ASN A 369 15.58 16.92 -21.80
N SER A 370 16.74 17.49 -21.47
CA SER A 370 17.92 17.42 -22.34
C SER A 370 18.42 15.98 -22.54
N LEU A 371 18.34 15.13 -21.51
CA LEU A 371 18.72 13.71 -21.60
C LEU A 371 17.76 12.90 -22.46
N ILE A 372 16.45 13.18 -22.34
CA ILE A 372 15.41 12.55 -23.16
C ILE A 372 15.62 12.92 -24.63
N LYS A 373 15.91 14.19 -24.93
CA LYS A 373 16.24 14.64 -26.30
C LYS A 373 17.47 13.92 -26.86
N LYS A 374 18.46 13.60 -26.03
CA LYS A 374 19.65 12.81 -26.39
C LYS A 374 19.36 11.29 -26.55
N LYS A 375 18.09 10.86 -26.55
CA LYS A 375 17.65 9.45 -26.68
C LYS A 375 18.36 8.49 -25.70
N LYS A 376 18.69 8.95 -24.49
CA LYS A 376 19.22 8.05 -23.44
C LYS A 376 18.16 6.99 -23.08
N LYS A 377 18.63 5.80 -22.67
CA LYS A 377 17.76 4.68 -22.26
C LYS A 377 16.80 5.13 -21.15
N LEU A 378 15.50 4.86 -21.31
CA LEU A 378 14.45 5.25 -20.37
C LEU A 378 14.72 4.82 -18.90
N PRO A 379 15.25 3.61 -18.61
CA PRO A 379 15.60 3.22 -17.24
C PRO A 379 16.62 4.16 -16.57
N TYR A 380 17.59 4.68 -17.35
CA TYR A 380 18.58 5.63 -16.84
C TYR A 380 17.95 6.99 -16.53
N VAL A 381 17.07 7.48 -17.43
CA VAL A 381 16.31 8.72 -17.21
C VAL A 381 15.47 8.64 -15.93
N ARG A 382 14.89 7.47 -15.63
CA ARG A 382 14.08 7.28 -14.41
C ARG A 382 14.85 7.49 -13.12
N LYS A 383 16.12 7.05 -13.06
CA LYS A 383 16.94 7.19 -11.85
C LYS A 383 17.28 8.65 -11.54
N HIS A 384 17.18 9.55 -12.51
CA HIS A 384 17.25 10.98 -12.24
C HIS A 384 16.05 11.47 -11.41
N TYR A 385 14.83 10.96 -11.62
CA TYR A 385 13.70 11.30 -10.73
C TYR A 385 13.90 10.79 -9.29
N HIS A 386 14.53 9.62 -9.12
CA HIS A 386 14.91 9.13 -7.79
C HIS A 386 15.91 10.07 -7.11
N PHE A 387 16.94 10.50 -7.85
CA PHE A 387 17.93 11.44 -7.33
C PHE A 387 17.35 12.83 -7.01
N LEU A 388 16.41 13.31 -7.83
CA LEU A 388 15.68 14.56 -7.58
C LEU A 388 14.88 14.48 -6.27
N LEU A 389 14.15 13.38 -6.07
CA LEU A 389 13.41 13.14 -4.83
C LEU A 389 14.36 13.07 -3.63
N PHE A 390 15.46 12.33 -3.75
CA PHE A 390 16.50 12.26 -2.73
C PHE A 390 17.01 13.63 -2.32
N THR A 391 17.41 14.45 -3.31
CA THR A 391 18.02 15.76 -3.09
C THR A 391 17.06 16.68 -2.33
N ASN A 392 15.80 16.77 -2.75
CA ASN A 392 14.83 17.64 -2.09
C ASN A 392 14.49 17.16 -0.67
N VAL A 393 14.30 15.86 -0.48
CA VAL A 393 14.03 15.27 0.85
C VAL A 393 15.22 15.51 1.78
N TYR A 394 16.44 15.20 1.33
CA TYR A 394 17.65 15.35 2.11
C TYR A 394 17.94 16.83 2.47
N LEU A 395 17.67 17.77 1.56
CA LEU A 395 17.75 19.20 1.86
C LEU A 395 16.85 19.61 3.03
N SER A 396 15.68 18.98 3.16
CA SER A 396 14.77 19.17 4.31
C SER A 396 15.38 18.66 5.61
N PHE A 397 16.16 17.57 5.56
CA PHE A 397 16.83 17.02 6.73
C PHE A 397 17.95 17.96 7.18
N ILE A 398 18.82 18.42 6.26
CA ILE A 398 19.90 19.36 6.58
C ILE A 398 19.34 20.65 7.21
N THR A 399 18.23 21.16 6.66
CA THR A 399 17.60 22.38 7.18
C THR A 399 16.74 22.15 8.42
N ASN A 400 16.62 20.90 8.90
CA ASN A 400 15.79 20.48 10.03
C ASN A 400 14.33 20.96 9.92
N LYS A 401 13.75 20.85 8.71
CA LYS A 401 12.39 21.31 8.35
C LYS A 401 11.51 20.16 7.88
N VAL A 402 11.47 19.09 8.67
CA VAL A 402 10.73 17.86 8.33
C VAL A 402 9.21 18.09 8.31
N ASP A 403 8.68 19.00 9.11
CA ASP A 403 7.26 19.36 9.17
C ASP A 403 6.77 19.85 7.80
N VAL A 404 7.54 20.77 7.20
CA VAL A 404 7.27 21.35 5.89
C VAL A 404 7.37 20.27 4.81
N LEU A 405 8.36 19.38 4.93
CA LEU A 405 8.52 18.24 4.03
C LEU A 405 7.29 17.32 4.08
N ILE A 406 6.78 16.97 5.25
CA ILE A 406 5.59 16.11 5.38
C ILE A 406 4.39 16.75 4.69
N ILE A 407 4.12 18.03 4.98
CA ILE A 407 3.02 18.78 4.35
C ILE A 407 3.14 18.76 2.83
N PHE A 408 4.35 19.03 2.33
CA PHE A 408 4.62 19.04 0.90
C PHE A 408 4.47 17.66 0.26
N LEU A 409 5.00 16.60 0.89
CA LEU A 409 4.85 15.22 0.43
C LEU A 409 3.39 14.77 0.44
N SER A 410 2.62 15.11 1.48
CA SER A 410 1.17 14.83 1.53
C SER A 410 0.45 15.52 0.37
N PHE A 411 0.75 16.78 0.08
CA PHE A 411 0.17 17.51 -1.04
C PHE A 411 0.56 16.88 -2.38
N CYS A 412 1.85 16.58 -2.61
CA CYS A 412 2.31 15.91 -3.82
C CYS A 412 1.64 14.54 -4.01
N PHE A 413 1.45 13.77 -2.93
CA PHE A 413 0.80 12.47 -2.96
C PHE A 413 -0.66 12.59 -3.43
N PHE A 414 -1.43 13.50 -2.84
CA PHE A 414 -2.80 13.76 -3.29
C PHE A 414 -2.86 14.28 -4.72
N LEU A 415 -1.95 15.19 -5.09
CA LEU A 415 -1.88 15.75 -6.43
C LEU A 415 -1.57 14.68 -7.47
N PHE A 416 -0.65 13.74 -7.21
CA PHE A 416 -0.35 12.65 -8.15
C PHE A 416 -1.53 11.70 -8.32
N ILE A 417 -2.21 11.33 -7.24
CA ILE A 417 -3.44 10.52 -7.32
C ILE A 417 -4.52 11.27 -8.11
N PHE A 418 -4.70 12.57 -7.84
CA PHE A 418 -5.70 13.39 -8.50
C PHE A 418 -5.43 13.55 -10.00
N ILE A 419 -4.18 13.82 -10.39
CA ILE A 419 -3.77 13.89 -11.80
C ILE A 419 -4.03 12.55 -12.49
N GLU A 420 -3.73 11.43 -11.83
CA GLU A 420 -3.94 10.10 -12.41
C GLU A 420 -5.44 9.78 -12.57
N LEU A 421 -6.27 10.15 -11.60
CA LEU A 421 -7.74 10.04 -11.70
C LEU A 421 -8.26 10.87 -12.87
N ILE A 422 -7.85 12.14 -12.96
CA ILE A 422 -8.20 13.03 -14.06
C ILE A 422 -7.76 12.43 -15.40
N ARG A 423 -6.52 11.96 -15.49
CA ARG A 423 -5.96 11.34 -16.69
C ARG A 423 -6.83 10.17 -17.14
N LYS A 424 -7.25 9.32 -16.20
CA LYS A 424 -8.05 8.14 -16.51
C LYS A 424 -9.47 8.49 -16.97
N VAL A 425 -10.08 9.48 -16.32
CA VAL A 425 -11.38 10.03 -16.74
C VAL A 425 -11.27 10.60 -18.16
N PHE A 426 -10.26 11.41 -18.45
CA PHE A 426 -10.04 11.96 -19.79
C PHE A 426 -9.80 10.88 -20.85
N GLU A 427 -9.00 9.86 -20.54
CA GLU A 427 -8.76 8.73 -21.46
C GLU A 427 -10.06 7.99 -21.81
N HIS A 428 -10.95 7.80 -20.83
CA HIS A 428 -12.21 7.08 -21.02
C HIS A 428 -13.26 7.90 -21.78
N PHE A 429 -13.41 9.19 -21.47
CA PHE A 429 -14.47 10.03 -22.04
C PHE A 429 -14.05 10.81 -23.31
N LEU A 430 -12.75 11.08 -23.48
CA LEU A 430 -12.19 11.85 -24.61
C LEU A 430 -11.06 11.08 -25.33
N PRO A 431 -11.33 9.85 -25.83
CA PRO A 431 -10.30 8.99 -26.43
C PRO A 431 -9.67 9.56 -27.72
N SER A 432 -10.32 10.54 -28.37
CA SER A 432 -9.86 11.16 -29.62
C SER A 432 -8.79 12.24 -29.45
N CYS A 433 -8.46 12.65 -28.22
CA CYS A 433 -7.51 13.74 -27.97
C CYS A 433 -6.04 13.27 -28.11
N LYS A 434 -5.53 13.25 -29.36
CA LYS A 434 -4.17 12.78 -29.71
C LYS A 434 -3.05 13.52 -28.96
N VAL A 435 -3.24 14.81 -28.63
CA VAL A 435 -2.24 15.64 -27.94
C VAL A 435 -1.96 15.11 -26.53
N ILE A 436 -3.02 14.79 -25.78
CA ILE A 436 -2.92 14.27 -24.42
C ILE A 436 -2.28 12.88 -24.42
N LYS A 437 -2.70 12.00 -25.34
CA LYS A 437 -2.11 10.67 -25.51
C LYS A 437 -0.61 10.73 -25.86
N ASN A 438 -0.20 11.66 -26.71
CA ASN A 438 1.20 11.84 -27.10
C ASN A 438 2.06 12.47 -26.00
N PHE A 439 1.50 13.34 -25.16
CA PHE A 439 2.21 13.89 -24.00
C PHE A 439 2.43 12.81 -22.93
N ILE A 440 1.37 12.05 -22.61
CA ILE A 440 1.40 11.04 -21.55
C ILE A 440 2.27 9.85 -21.93
N SER A 441 2.20 9.37 -23.18
CA SER A 441 3.01 8.22 -23.64
C SER A 441 4.53 8.40 -23.48
N ARG A 442 5.02 9.65 -23.33
CA ARG A 442 6.43 9.93 -23.04
C ARG A 442 6.86 9.55 -21.62
N PHE A 443 5.89 9.37 -20.71
CA PHE A 443 6.11 9.06 -19.30
C PHE A 443 5.61 7.67 -18.91
N ILE A 444 5.07 6.89 -19.86
CA ILE A 444 4.55 5.54 -19.62
C ILE A 444 5.68 4.52 -19.84
N ASP A 445 5.89 3.63 -18.86
CA ASP A 445 6.79 2.48 -18.95
C ASP A 445 6.07 1.21 -19.44
N GLU A 446 6.81 0.15 -19.78
CA GLU A 446 6.27 -1.19 -20.04
C GLU A 446 5.41 -1.70 -18.87
N ARG A 447 5.74 -1.29 -17.63
CA ARG A 447 4.98 -1.59 -16.41
C ARG A 447 3.65 -0.83 -16.34
N ASP A 448 3.59 0.39 -16.90
CA ASP A 448 2.42 1.28 -16.87
C ASP A 448 1.54 1.14 -18.15
N ASN A 449 1.97 0.33 -19.12
CA ASN A 449 1.26 0.05 -20.38
C ASN A 449 -0.15 -0.55 -20.21
N LYS A 450 -0.52 -1.02 -19.01
CA LYS A 450 -1.84 -1.60 -18.71
C LYS A 450 -2.88 -0.56 -18.25
N GLY A 451 -2.55 0.72 -18.29
CA GLY A 451 -3.53 1.81 -18.29
C GLY A 451 -3.58 2.67 -17.03
N LEU A 452 -2.76 2.40 -16.00
CA LEU A 452 -2.50 3.32 -14.89
C LEU A 452 -1.00 3.62 -14.81
N VAL A 453 -0.64 4.87 -14.52
CA VAL A 453 0.74 5.33 -14.34
C VAL A 453 1.05 5.36 -12.85
N VAL A 454 1.53 4.24 -12.32
CA VAL A 454 1.66 4.06 -10.86
C VAL A 454 3.10 4.17 -10.39
N THR A 455 4.08 4.00 -11.29
CA THR A 455 5.51 4.02 -10.96
C THR A 455 5.94 5.25 -10.15
N HIS A 456 5.52 6.45 -10.57
CA HIS A 456 5.86 7.71 -9.88
C HIS A 456 5.11 7.89 -8.56
N ILE A 457 3.87 7.39 -8.48
CA ILE A 457 3.09 7.36 -7.24
C ILE A 457 3.80 6.44 -6.23
N TYR A 458 4.23 5.25 -6.66
CA TYR A 458 4.96 4.31 -5.81
C TYR A 458 6.29 4.87 -5.32
N LEU A 459 7.07 5.53 -6.17
CA LEU A 459 8.33 6.17 -5.76
C LEU A 459 8.09 7.20 -4.64
N LEU A 460 7.11 8.08 -4.82
CA LEU A 460 6.77 9.09 -3.80
C LEU A 460 6.23 8.43 -2.53
N THR A 461 5.31 7.48 -2.67
CA THR A 461 4.65 6.77 -1.56
C THR A 461 5.66 5.97 -0.74
N GLY A 462 6.62 5.33 -1.40
CA GLY A 462 7.68 4.56 -0.76
C GLY A 462 8.54 5.40 0.19
N VAL A 463 8.80 6.67 -0.15
CA VAL A 463 9.50 7.60 0.75
C VAL A 463 8.55 8.22 1.78
N TYR A 464 7.35 8.59 1.36
CA TYR A 464 6.37 9.31 2.19
C TYR A 464 5.83 8.46 3.34
N ILE A 465 5.46 7.20 3.11
CA ILE A 465 4.79 6.35 4.11
C ILE A 465 5.67 6.07 5.34
N PRO A 466 6.95 5.65 5.21
CA PRO A 466 7.84 5.47 6.36
C PRO A 466 7.97 6.73 7.23
N ILE A 467 8.13 7.90 6.60
CA ILE A 467 8.18 9.18 7.29
C ILE A 467 6.84 9.41 8.00
N LEU A 468 5.72 9.32 7.28
CA LEU A 468 4.39 9.56 7.84
C LEU A 468 4.09 8.67 9.06
N ILE A 469 4.39 7.37 8.98
CA ILE A 469 4.16 6.40 10.07
C ILE A 469 4.88 6.83 11.34
N ASP A 470 6.18 7.14 11.29
CA ASP A 470 6.90 7.60 12.47
C ASP A 470 6.34 8.93 12.95
N THR A 471 6.08 9.87 12.04
CA THR A 471 5.64 11.22 12.45
C THR A 471 4.34 11.18 13.23
N ILE A 472 3.38 10.35 12.80
CA ILE A 472 2.05 10.21 13.40
C ILE A 472 2.10 9.34 14.65
N PHE A 473 2.85 8.23 14.65
CA PHE A 473 2.78 7.27 15.76
C PHE A 473 3.83 7.52 16.86
N ASN A 474 4.85 8.34 16.60
CA ASN A 474 5.90 8.63 17.57
C ASN A 474 5.42 9.62 18.65
N ASN A 475 5.36 9.12 19.88
CA ASN A 475 4.95 9.88 21.06
C ASN A 475 5.75 11.17 21.31
N ASN A 476 7.01 11.23 20.86
CA ASN A 476 7.82 12.43 21.00
C ASN A 476 7.23 13.64 20.27
N ASN A 477 6.40 13.40 19.25
CA ASN A 477 5.70 14.43 18.48
C ASN A 477 4.37 14.87 19.13
N TYR A 478 4.14 14.50 20.40
CA TYR A 478 2.97 14.91 21.15
C TYR A 478 3.37 15.61 22.44
N ILE A 479 2.87 16.83 22.63
CA ILE A 479 3.02 17.58 23.89
C ILE A 479 1.94 17.11 24.85
N LYS A 480 2.33 16.42 25.93
CA LYS A 480 1.42 16.03 27.02
C LYS A 480 1.20 17.22 27.97
N ARG A 481 -0.04 17.69 28.10
CA ARG A 481 -0.48 18.73 29.06
C ARG A 481 -1.63 18.19 29.90
N ARG A 482 -1.38 17.89 31.18
CA ARG A 482 -2.34 17.33 32.18
C ARG A 482 -3.18 16.16 31.63
N ASN A 483 -4.29 16.42 30.93
CA ASN A 483 -5.20 15.41 30.34
C ASN A 483 -5.25 15.40 28.80
N GLN A 484 -4.44 16.24 28.15
CA GLN A 484 -4.43 16.42 26.69
C GLN A 484 -3.06 16.05 26.12
N SER A 485 -3.03 15.50 24.91
CA SER A 485 -1.79 15.46 24.13
C SER A 485 -1.99 16.16 22.79
N ILE A 486 -1.16 17.15 22.50
CA ILE A 486 -1.32 17.97 21.31
C ILE A 486 -0.21 17.62 20.35
N PHE A 487 -0.57 17.31 19.09
CA PHE A 487 0.43 17.02 18.07
C PHE A 487 1.29 18.25 17.83
N ASN A 488 2.57 18.15 18.16
CA ASN A 488 3.59 19.13 17.83
C ASN A 488 4.83 18.39 17.36
N PHE A 489 5.22 18.61 16.11
CA PHE A 489 6.38 17.96 15.55
C PHE A 489 7.64 18.45 16.27
N ASN A 490 8.20 17.59 17.14
CA ASN A 490 9.30 17.96 18.01
C ASN A 490 10.60 17.25 17.61
N LYS A 491 10.49 16.00 17.14
CA LYS A 491 11.67 15.15 16.86
C LYS A 491 11.47 14.36 15.57
N ALA A 492 12.50 14.39 14.73
CA ALA A 492 12.62 13.57 13.54
C ALA A 492 13.63 12.46 13.77
N ASN A 493 13.28 11.21 13.44
CA ASN A 493 14.23 10.10 13.42
C ASN A 493 14.93 10.05 12.05
N PHE A 494 15.96 10.88 11.87
CA PHE A 494 16.66 11.01 10.58
C PHE A 494 17.23 9.69 10.07
N MET A 495 17.70 8.82 10.97
CA MET A 495 18.23 7.51 10.60
C MET A 495 17.17 6.60 9.99
N LEU A 496 16.00 6.53 10.64
CA LEU A 496 14.85 5.77 10.16
C LEU A 496 14.35 6.29 8.81
N TYR A 497 14.30 7.62 8.63
CA TYR A 497 13.89 8.20 7.35
C TYR A 497 14.91 7.95 6.25
N SER A 498 16.19 8.01 6.62
CA SER A 498 17.30 7.78 5.71
C SER A 498 17.40 6.32 5.26
N SER A 499 16.94 5.33 6.04
CA SER A 499 16.97 3.92 5.61
C SER A 499 16.09 3.68 4.37
N ALA A 500 14.84 4.15 4.43
CA ALA A 500 13.90 4.06 3.32
C ALA A 500 14.36 4.91 2.13
N LEU A 501 14.81 6.14 2.38
CA LEU A 501 15.22 7.08 1.34
C LEU A 501 16.47 6.61 0.57
N ASN A 502 17.51 6.17 1.28
CA ASN A 502 18.76 5.74 0.65
C ASN A 502 18.58 4.46 -0.18
N THR A 503 17.79 3.51 0.32
CA THR A 503 17.59 2.21 -0.37
C THR A 503 16.84 2.37 -1.70
N ILE A 504 15.79 3.20 -1.75
CA ILE A 504 15.03 3.44 -2.99
C ILE A 504 15.69 4.44 -3.92
N CYS A 505 16.26 5.53 -3.39
CA CYS A 505 16.76 6.58 -4.28
C CYS A 505 18.20 6.35 -4.73
N ILE A 506 19.06 5.84 -3.86
CA ILE A 506 20.48 5.60 -4.17
C ILE A 506 20.71 4.14 -4.51
N GLY A 507 20.33 3.22 -3.61
CA GLY A 507 20.53 1.79 -3.76
C GLY A 507 19.95 1.25 -5.07
N ASP A 508 18.64 1.39 -5.28
CA ASP A 508 17.96 0.92 -6.49
C ASP A 508 18.43 1.66 -7.77
N SER A 509 18.84 2.93 -7.66
CA SER A 509 19.47 3.65 -8.78
C SER A 509 20.82 3.05 -9.16
N MET A 510 21.69 2.82 -8.19
CA MET A 510 23.02 2.28 -8.41
C MET A 510 22.98 0.79 -8.80
N ALA A 511 21.98 0.04 -8.33
CA ALA A 511 21.75 -1.33 -8.78
C ALA A 511 21.46 -1.39 -10.28
N ALA A 512 20.59 -0.50 -10.77
CA ALA A 512 20.26 -0.42 -12.19
C ALA A 512 21.45 0.08 -13.03
N ILE A 513 22.15 1.12 -12.58
CA ILE A 513 23.32 1.68 -13.29
C ILE A 513 24.48 0.67 -13.30
N GLY A 514 24.84 0.13 -12.13
CA GLY A 514 25.89 -0.86 -11.97
C GLY A 514 25.59 -2.14 -12.75
N GLY A 515 24.35 -2.61 -12.75
CA GLY A 515 23.94 -3.77 -13.55
C GLY A 515 23.96 -3.53 -15.06
N MET A 516 23.81 -2.28 -15.51
CA MET A 516 23.97 -1.90 -16.92
C MET A 516 25.43 -1.75 -17.34
N LEU A 517 26.29 -1.23 -16.46
CA LEU A 517 27.72 -1.01 -16.72
C LEU A 517 28.51 -2.32 -16.64
N TYR A 518 28.20 -3.17 -15.67
CA TYR A 518 28.86 -4.44 -15.42
C TYR A 518 27.86 -5.58 -15.60
N PRO A 519 27.76 -6.15 -16.83
CA PRO A 519 26.91 -7.29 -17.11
C PRO A 519 27.53 -8.58 -16.56
N TRP A 520 27.74 -8.62 -15.25
CA TRP A 520 28.03 -9.84 -14.51
C TRP A 520 26.88 -10.85 -14.66
N PRO A 521 27.12 -12.15 -14.40
CA PRO A 521 26.09 -13.16 -14.54
C PRO A 521 24.81 -12.75 -13.81
N LYS A 522 23.68 -13.00 -14.46
CA LYS A 522 22.36 -12.80 -13.87
C LYS A 522 22.18 -13.77 -12.70
N ILE A 523 21.54 -13.31 -11.64
CA ILE A 523 21.25 -14.14 -10.47
C ILE A 523 20.17 -15.15 -10.87
N LYS A 524 20.43 -16.44 -10.61
CA LYS A 524 19.44 -17.51 -10.87
C LYS A 524 18.14 -17.22 -10.12
N ASN A 525 17.00 -17.45 -10.76
CA ASN A 525 15.64 -17.21 -10.22
C ASN A 525 15.32 -15.74 -9.90
N THR A 526 15.93 -14.78 -10.61
CA THR A 526 15.58 -13.34 -10.53
C THR A 526 15.14 -12.80 -11.89
N ASN A 527 14.40 -11.69 -11.90
CA ASN A 527 13.92 -11.07 -13.14
C ASN A 527 15.01 -10.18 -13.77
N ASN A 528 15.98 -10.79 -14.44
CA ASN A 528 17.09 -10.10 -15.11
C ASN A 528 18.00 -9.25 -14.19
N LYS A 529 18.02 -9.51 -12.87
CA LYS A 529 18.92 -8.83 -11.94
C LYS A 529 20.31 -9.48 -11.98
N SER A 530 21.36 -8.67 -11.89
CA SER A 530 22.76 -9.12 -11.93
C SER A 530 23.40 -9.10 -10.54
N PHE A 531 24.40 -9.98 -10.34
CA PHE A 531 25.20 -9.95 -9.11
C PHE A 531 25.90 -8.60 -8.92
N ALA A 532 26.37 -8.00 -10.01
CA ALA A 532 26.90 -6.64 -9.98
C ALA A 532 25.85 -5.65 -9.46
N GLY A 533 24.63 -5.65 -10.00
CA GLY A 533 23.57 -4.74 -9.54
C GLY A 533 23.30 -4.86 -8.04
N SER A 534 23.20 -6.08 -7.52
CA SER A 534 23.00 -6.31 -6.07
C SER A 534 24.19 -5.84 -5.22
N LEU A 535 25.42 -6.03 -5.72
CA LEU A 535 26.63 -5.52 -5.05
C LEU A 535 26.67 -3.99 -5.05
N PHE A 536 26.36 -3.34 -6.17
CA PHE A 536 26.27 -1.89 -6.27
C PHE A 536 25.17 -1.33 -5.37
N PHE A 537 24.02 -2.02 -5.26
CA PHE A 537 22.98 -1.69 -4.28
C PHE A 537 23.57 -1.66 -2.87
N PHE A 538 24.19 -2.78 -2.46
CA PHE A 538 24.73 -2.95 -1.11
C PHE A 538 25.76 -1.86 -0.77
N ILE A 539 26.79 -1.71 -1.61
CA ILE A 539 27.89 -0.78 -1.37
C ILE A 539 27.37 0.67 -1.34
N SER A 540 26.56 1.06 -2.33
CA SER A 540 26.07 2.44 -2.42
C SER A 540 25.13 2.78 -1.26
N THR A 541 24.23 1.88 -0.87
CA THR A 541 23.33 2.08 0.28
C THR A 541 24.11 2.18 1.59
N PHE A 542 25.12 1.32 1.78
CA PHE A 542 25.92 1.32 2.99
C PHE A 542 26.74 2.61 3.12
N ILE A 543 27.43 3.01 2.06
CA ILE A 543 28.21 4.26 2.03
C ILE A 543 27.28 5.46 2.18
N SER A 544 26.13 5.47 1.50
CA SER A 544 25.21 6.61 1.59
C SER A 544 24.59 6.75 2.97
N LEU A 545 24.26 5.65 3.65
CA LEU A 545 23.81 5.70 5.04
C LEU A 545 24.90 6.24 5.98
N LEU A 546 26.18 5.88 5.78
CA LEU A 546 27.27 6.44 6.58
C LEU A 546 27.45 7.94 6.33
N VAL A 547 27.52 8.36 5.06
CA VAL A 547 27.79 9.74 4.66
C VAL A 547 26.64 10.67 5.02
N PHE A 548 25.41 10.28 4.70
CA PHE A 548 24.25 11.16 4.87
C PHE A 548 23.68 11.18 6.29
N ASN A 549 24.01 10.22 7.15
CA ASN A 549 23.70 10.32 8.58
C ASN A 549 24.79 11.03 9.41
N TYR A 550 26.01 11.19 8.86
CA TYR A 550 27.12 11.87 9.54
C TYR A 550 26.78 13.25 10.11
N PRO A 551 26.05 14.14 9.40
CA PRO A 551 25.75 15.48 9.93
C PRO A 551 24.76 15.48 11.10
N PHE A 552 23.99 14.41 11.28
CA PHE A 552 22.88 14.36 12.22
C PHE A 552 23.22 13.62 13.52
N GLU A 553 24.25 12.79 13.51
CA GLU A 553 24.56 11.85 14.60
C GLU A 553 26.04 11.87 14.95
N SER A 554 26.33 12.15 16.22
CA SER A 554 27.71 12.36 16.69
C SER A 554 28.54 11.07 16.69
N ASN A 555 27.90 9.91 16.81
CA ASN A 555 28.56 8.60 16.82
C ASN A 555 27.94 7.64 15.81
N VAL A 556 28.01 7.99 14.52
CA VAL A 556 27.55 7.16 13.39
C VAL A 556 28.12 5.74 13.43
N LEU A 557 29.35 5.56 13.92
CA LEU A 557 29.99 4.25 14.03
C LEU A 557 29.21 3.28 14.92
N SER A 558 28.52 3.78 15.95
CA SER A 558 27.71 2.93 16.83
C SER A 558 26.54 2.25 16.10
N HIS A 559 26.13 2.77 14.94
CA HIS A 559 25.03 2.26 14.12
C HIS A 559 25.50 1.50 12.87
N ILE A 560 26.80 1.24 12.69
CA ILE A 560 27.35 0.50 11.54
C ILE A 560 26.64 -0.84 11.32
N ASN A 561 26.39 -1.59 12.41
CA ASN A 561 25.71 -2.89 12.32
C ASN A 561 24.29 -2.76 11.73
N ILE A 562 23.58 -1.67 12.05
CA ILE A 562 22.24 -1.39 11.53
C ILE A 562 22.33 -1.06 10.04
N PHE A 563 23.24 -0.16 9.65
CA PHE A 563 23.41 0.23 8.24
C PHE A 563 23.87 -0.94 7.36
N PHE A 564 24.77 -1.77 7.87
CA PHE A 564 25.22 -2.98 7.19
C PHE A 564 24.05 -3.95 6.95
N THR A 565 23.24 -4.18 8.00
CA THR A 565 22.09 -5.08 7.90
C THR A 565 21.03 -4.53 6.94
N ILE A 566 20.69 -3.24 7.01
CA ILE A 566 19.76 -2.60 6.07
C ILE A 566 20.24 -2.73 4.63
N SER A 567 21.54 -2.52 4.40
CA SER A 567 22.12 -2.58 3.05
C SER A 567 22.08 -4.00 2.48
N ILE A 568 22.42 -5.02 3.28
CA ILE A 568 22.37 -6.44 2.84
C ILE A 568 20.93 -6.89 2.62
N PHE A 569 20.06 -6.68 3.60
CA PHE A 569 18.67 -7.11 3.48
C PHE A 569 17.97 -6.36 2.36
N GLY A 570 18.24 -5.07 2.18
CA GLY A 570 17.75 -4.29 1.04
C GLY A 570 18.25 -4.84 -0.30
N ALA A 571 19.55 -5.13 -0.44
CA ALA A 571 20.13 -5.66 -1.68
C ALA A 571 19.55 -7.04 -2.04
N LEU A 572 19.38 -7.92 -1.05
CA LEU A 572 18.79 -9.24 -1.26
C LEU A 572 17.30 -9.11 -1.56
N PHE A 573 16.58 -8.22 -0.88
CA PHE A 573 15.16 -8.03 -1.14
C PHE A 573 14.90 -7.46 -2.54
N GLU A 574 15.67 -6.45 -2.95
CA GLU A 574 15.63 -5.86 -4.30
C GLU A 574 15.93 -6.89 -5.39
N ALA A 575 16.92 -7.76 -5.18
CA ALA A 575 17.33 -8.74 -6.18
C ALA A 575 16.23 -9.79 -6.46
N TYR A 576 15.44 -10.16 -5.44
CA TYR A 576 14.43 -11.21 -5.55
C TYR A 576 13.00 -10.70 -5.66
N ILE A 577 12.75 -9.41 -5.45
CA ILE A 577 11.42 -8.84 -5.64
C ILE A 577 11.16 -8.61 -7.14
N HIS A 578 10.04 -9.15 -7.63
CA HIS A 578 9.74 -9.17 -9.07
C HIS A 578 8.94 -7.95 -9.53
N ASP A 579 8.08 -7.43 -8.67
CA ASP A 579 7.20 -6.29 -8.90
C ASP A 579 7.23 -5.39 -7.64
N ILE A 580 6.90 -4.10 -7.75
CA ILE A 580 6.73 -3.16 -6.63
C ILE A 580 7.96 -2.76 -5.78
N ASP A 581 9.16 -2.85 -6.35
CA ASP A 581 10.40 -2.37 -5.71
C ASP A 581 10.22 -0.97 -5.10
N ASN A 582 9.66 -0.02 -5.84
CA ASN A 582 9.47 1.36 -5.36
C ASN A 582 8.53 1.54 -4.16
N LEU A 583 7.65 0.59 -3.83
CA LEU A 583 6.74 0.71 -2.68
C LEU A 583 7.17 -0.17 -1.52
N ILE A 584 7.50 -1.43 -1.79
CA ILE A 584 7.71 -2.43 -0.74
C ILE A 584 9.14 -2.38 -0.21
N LEU A 585 10.15 -2.08 -1.03
CA LEU A 585 11.54 -2.02 -0.58
C LEU A 585 11.75 -0.97 0.54
N PRO A 586 11.20 0.26 0.46
CA PRO A 586 11.23 1.20 1.57
C PRO A 586 10.55 0.70 2.84
N ILE A 587 9.36 0.10 2.72
CA ILE A 587 8.60 -0.42 3.88
C ILE A 587 9.36 -1.58 4.54
N PHE A 588 9.97 -2.44 3.73
CA PHE A 588 10.79 -3.54 4.21
C PHE A 588 12.05 -3.06 4.93
N THR A 589 12.77 -2.10 4.37
CA THR A 589 14.01 -1.56 4.98
C THR A 589 13.72 -0.71 6.22
N PHE A 590 12.57 -0.04 6.26
CA PHE A 590 12.01 0.58 7.47
C PHE A 590 11.74 -0.48 8.55
N CYS A 591 11.10 -1.59 8.21
CA CYS A 591 10.88 -2.71 9.13
C CYS A 591 12.19 -3.32 9.66
N VAL A 592 13.21 -3.45 8.80
CA VAL A 592 14.56 -3.91 9.20
C VAL A 592 15.20 -2.95 10.22
N TYR A 593 15.07 -1.63 10.02
CA TYR A 593 15.58 -0.66 10.99
C TYR A 593 14.87 -0.82 12.35
N LEU A 594 13.52 -0.82 12.35
CA LEU A 594 12.72 -0.96 13.57
C LEU A 594 12.98 -2.27 14.31
N SER A 595 13.35 -3.32 13.58
CA SER A 595 13.74 -4.62 14.15
C SER A 595 15.07 -4.58 14.92
N LEU A 596 15.95 -3.64 14.58
CA LEU A 596 17.34 -3.58 15.06
C LEU A 596 17.63 -2.42 16.01
N GLU A 597 16.86 -1.34 15.94
CA GLU A 597 16.95 -0.22 16.88
C GLU A 597 16.77 -0.72 18.33
N LYS A 598 17.41 -0.02 19.27
CA LYS A 598 17.42 -0.43 20.68
C LYS A 598 16.13 -0.11 21.38
#